data_AF-A0A963THI2-F1
#
_entry.id   AF-A0A963THI2-F1
#
_cell.length_a   1.000
_cell.length_b   1.000
_cell.length_c   1.000
_cell.angle_alpha   90.00
_cell.angle_beta   90.00
_cell.angle_gamma   90.00
#
_symmetry.space_group_name_H-M   'P 1'
#
loop_
_entity.id
_entity.type
_entity.pdbx_description
1 polymer ?
#
loop_
_entity_poly.entity_id
_entity_poly.type
_entity_poly.pdbx_seq_one_letter_code
_entity_poly.pdbx_strand_id
1 'polypeptide(L)'
;MPDGTGAEIEVSLLTGFSAVAPQDWDSCACPEAAAGRPVDPFTTHRFLLALERSGSVGPGTGWDPRPLVARAEGRVVAVAPLFVKSHSQGEYIFDHGWADALERA
;
A
#
# COMPACT_ATOMS: atom_id res chain seq x y z
N MET A 1 -19.92 28.80 14.76
CA MET A 1 -19.42 28.33 13.45
C MET A 1 -17.96 27.99 13.71
N PRO A 2 -17.51 26.73 13.63
CA PRO A 2 -16.12 26.44 13.93
C PRO A 2 -15.26 27.06 12.83
N ASP A 3 -14.55 28.08 13.25
CA ASP A 3 -13.35 28.71 12.74
C ASP A 3 -12.48 27.70 11.98
N GLY A 4 -12.33 27.91 10.66
CA GLY A 4 -11.61 27.06 9.72
C GLY A 4 -10.10 27.11 9.87
N THR A 5 -9.60 26.84 11.07
CA THR A 5 -8.16 26.82 11.41
C THR A 5 -7.57 25.40 11.30
N GLY A 6 -8.08 24.59 10.38
CA GLY A 6 -7.45 23.33 10.01
C GLY A 6 -6.36 23.58 8.96
N ALA A 7 -5.15 23.07 9.16
CA ALA A 7 -4.15 23.05 8.10
C ALA A 7 -4.72 22.31 6.88
N GLU A 8 -4.52 22.86 5.69
CA GLU A 8 -4.94 22.21 4.44
C GLU A 8 -4.17 20.89 4.27
N ILE A 9 -4.91 19.80 4.03
CA ILE A 9 -4.33 18.46 3.85
C ILE A 9 -4.48 18.04 2.39
N GLU A 10 -3.35 17.87 1.71
CA GLU A 10 -3.29 17.28 0.39
C GLU A 10 -3.15 15.76 0.52
N VAL A 11 -4.04 15.00 -0.13
CA VAL A 11 -3.97 13.54 -0.16
C VAL A 11 -3.70 13.07 -1.59
N SER A 12 -2.70 12.22 -1.76
CA SER A 12 -2.25 11.73 -3.07
C SER A 12 -1.99 10.23 -3.06
N LEU A 13 -2.28 9.57 -4.17
CA LEU A 13 -1.84 8.21 -4.46
C LEU A 13 -0.55 8.27 -5.27
N LEU A 14 0.47 7.58 -4.79
CA LEU A 14 1.73 7.43 -5.51
C LEU A 14 1.67 6.24 -6.48
N THR A 15 2.62 6.20 -7.41
CA THR A 15 2.72 5.12 -8.41
C THR A 15 3.45 3.86 -7.90
N GLY A 16 3.98 3.91 -6.68
CA GLY A 16 4.75 2.82 -6.06
C GLY A 16 5.47 3.31 -4.80
N PHE A 17 5.97 2.39 -3.99
CA PHE A 17 6.70 2.71 -2.75
C PHE A 17 8.06 3.34 -3.05
N SER A 18 8.61 3.13 -4.25
CA SER A 18 9.80 3.82 -4.74
C SER A 18 9.63 5.34 -4.91
N ALA A 19 8.39 5.85 -4.96
CA ALA A 19 8.08 7.27 -5.15
C ALA A 19 7.98 8.09 -3.85
N VAL A 20 8.26 7.48 -2.69
CA VAL A 20 8.31 8.15 -1.38
C VAL A 20 9.61 7.81 -0.69
N ALA A 21 10.22 8.79 -0.01
CA ALA A 21 11.45 8.57 0.72
C ALA A 21 11.19 7.64 1.93
N PRO A 22 12.13 6.71 2.24
CA PRO A 22 11.98 5.82 3.39
C PRO A 22 11.75 6.59 4.70
N GLN A 23 12.47 7.69 4.90
CA GLN A 23 12.36 8.50 6.12
C GLN A 23 10.98 9.14 6.25
N ASP A 24 10.42 9.67 5.16
CA ASP A 24 9.09 10.27 5.18
C ASP A 24 8.03 9.23 5.55
N TRP A 25 8.10 8.04 4.92
CA TRP A 25 7.18 6.95 5.19
C TRP A 25 7.29 6.42 6.62
N ASP A 26 8.51 6.04 7.03
CA ASP A 26 8.75 5.40 8.33
C ASP A 26 8.53 6.38 9.48
N SER A 27 8.66 7.69 9.28
CA SER A 27 8.30 8.69 10.29
C SER A 27 6.82 8.64 10.70
N CYS A 28 5.95 8.16 9.81
CA CYS A 28 4.53 7.95 10.08
C CYS A 28 4.20 6.49 10.42
N ALA A 29 4.73 5.53 9.65
CA ALA A 29 4.34 4.12 9.74
C ALA A 29 5.07 3.34 10.84
N CYS A 30 6.29 3.75 11.18
CA CYS A 30 7.15 3.05 12.13
C CYS A 30 8.16 4.02 12.80
N PRO A 31 7.70 5.10 13.46
CA PRO A 31 8.59 6.11 14.03
C PRO A 31 9.52 5.52 15.10
N GLU A 32 9.11 4.44 15.77
CA GLU A 32 9.90 3.77 16.79
C GLU A 32 11.17 3.10 16.23
N ALA A 33 11.23 2.81 14.93
CA ALA A 33 12.42 2.27 14.28
C ALA A 33 13.61 3.25 14.27
N ALA A 34 13.38 4.54 14.56
CA ALA A 34 14.48 5.50 14.75
C ALA A 34 15.37 5.14 15.96
N ALA A 35 14.81 4.45 16.97
CA ALA A 35 15.49 4.07 18.20
C ALA A 35 15.85 2.58 18.28
N GLY A 36 15.48 1.77 17.28
CA GLY A 36 15.67 0.34 17.34
C GLY A 36 14.99 -0.41 16.19
N ARG A 37 14.66 -1.69 16.41
CA ARG A 37 13.94 -2.49 15.40
C ARG A 37 12.46 -2.07 15.32
N PRO A 38 11.85 -2.13 14.12
CA PRO A 38 10.40 -2.01 13.96
C PRO A 38 9.65 -2.96 14.88
N VAL A 39 8.54 -2.50 15.48
CA VAL A 39 7.60 -3.39 16.16
C VAL A 39 6.79 -4.18 15.13
N ASP A 40 6.33 -3.50 14.09
CA ASP A 40 5.71 -4.12 12.91
C ASP A 40 6.63 -3.93 11.68
N PRO A 41 7.36 -4.97 11.25
CA PRO A 41 8.21 -4.86 10.08
C PRO A 41 7.42 -4.75 8.76
N PHE A 42 6.14 -5.14 8.73
CA PHE A 42 5.35 -5.28 7.50
C PHE A 42 4.80 -3.96 6.97
N THR A 43 4.75 -2.92 7.80
CA THR A 43 4.37 -1.56 7.39
C THR A 43 5.57 -0.68 7.05
N THR A 44 6.79 -1.15 7.29
CA THR A 44 8.01 -0.40 6.98
C THR A 44 8.19 -0.19 5.48
N HIS A 45 8.75 0.94 5.10
CA HIS A 45 9.06 1.26 3.71
C HIS A 45 9.91 0.17 3.06
N ARG A 46 10.93 -0.31 3.77
CA ARG A 46 11.86 -1.34 3.28
C ARG A 46 11.15 -2.63 2.92
N PHE A 47 10.17 -3.07 3.73
CA PHE A 47 9.42 -4.30 3.46
C PHE A 47 8.50 -4.12 2.24
N LEU A 48 7.74 -3.02 2.20
CA LEU A 48 6.81 -2.73 1.12
C LEU A 48 7.54 -2.54 -0.23
N LEU A 49 8.69 -1.87 -0.22
CA LEU A 49 9.56 -1.75 -1.38
C LEU A 49 10.15 -3.10 -1.81
N ALA A 50 10.40 -4.03 -0.88
CA ALA A 50 10.87 -5.37 -1.22
C ALA A 50 9.79 -6.19 -1.94
N LEU A 51 8.51 -6.02 -1.60
CA LEU A 51 7.40 -6.62 -2.36
C LEU A 51 7.39 -6.13 -3.81
N GLU A 52 7.54 -4.82 -4.01
CA GLU A 52 7.59 -4.19 -5.34
C GLU A 52 8.81 -4.68 -6.14
N ARG A 53 10.01 -4.65 -5.53
CA ARG A 53 11.26 -5.04 -6.21
C ARG A 53 11.37 -6.53 -6.50
N SER A 54 10.72 -7.38 -5.71
CA SER A 54 10.72 -8.83 -5.95
C SER A 54 9.73 -9.26 -7.02
N GLY A 55 8.83 -8.37 -7.46
CA GLY A 55 7.72 -8.73 -8.33
C GLY A 55 6.61 -9.52 -7.62
N SER A 56 6.57 -9.47 -6.28
CA SER A 56 5.45 -10.02 -5.50
C SER A 56 4.18 -9.17 -5.67
N VAL A 57 4.37 -7.89 -6.00
CA VAL A 57 3.34 -6.95 -6.45
C VAL A 57 3.86 -6.21 -7.68
N GLY A 58 2.98 -5.52 -8.40
CA GLY A 58 3.30 -4.77 -9.62
C GLY A 58 2.83 -5.47 -10.89
N PRO A 59 3.41 -5.11 -12.06
CA PRO A 59 2.95 -5.61 -13.36
C PRO A 59 2.87 -7.14 -13.42
N GLY A 60 1.73 -7.66 -13.90
CA GLY A 60 1.50 -9.10 -14.07
C GLY A 60 1.05 -9.86 -12.82
N THR A 61 1.02 -9.23 -11.64
CA THR A 61 0.61 -9.88 -10.39
C THR A 61 -0.87 -9.76 -10.06
N GLY A 62 -1.56 -8.83 -10.72
CA GLY A 62 -2.92 -8.42 -10.37
C GLY A 62 -3.03 -7.46 -9.19
N TRP A 63 -1.90 -7.11 -8.55
CA TRP A 63 -1.82 -6.20 -7.41
C TRP A 63 -0.90 -5.02 -7.75
N ASP A 64 -1.45 -3.85 -8.04
CA ASP A 64 -0.69 -2.64 -8.36
C ASP A 64 -0.49 -1.78 -7.08
N PRO A 65 0.75 -1.54 -6.61
CA PRO A 65 0.99 -0.73 -5.42
C PRO A 65 0.62 0.74 -5.66
N ARG A 66 -0.19 1.30 -4.76
CA ARG A 66 -0.64 2.71 -4.82
C ARG A 66 -0.53 3.39 -3.45
N PRO A 67 0.68 3.59 -2.91
CA PRO A 67 0.83 4.12 -1.56
C PRO A 67 0.09 5.46 -1.40
N LEU A 68 -0.71 5.60 -0.34
CA LEU A 68 -1.41 6.83 -0.02
C LEU A 68 -0.52 7.70 0.85
N VAL A 69 -0.40 8.98 0.53
CA VAL A 69 0.34 9.96 1.32
C VAL A 69 -0.51 11.21 1.54
N ALA A 70 -0.63 11.61 2.80
CA ALA A 70 -1.21 12.88 3.20
C ALA A 70 -0.11 13.88 3.56
N ARG A 71 -0.22 15.11 3.07
CA ARG A 71 0.72 16.21 3.33
C ARG A 71 0.00 17.41 3.93
N ALA A 72 0.60 18.00 4.96
CA ALA A 72 0.23 19.31 5.49
C ALA A 72 1.42 20.25 5.27
N GLU A 73 1.19 21.39 4.63
CA GLU A 73 2.26 22.38 4.33
C GLU A 73 3.49 21.74 3.64
N GLY A 74 3.24 20.80 2.72
CA GLY A 74 4.27 20.06 1.98
C GLY A 74 4.96 18.94 2.77
N ARG A 75 4.67 18.78 4.06
CA ARG A 75 5.27 17.75 4.93
C ARG A 75 4.37 16.52 5.01
N VAL A 76 4.95 15.32 4.89
CA VAL A 76 4.19 14.07 5.07
C VAL A 76 3.73 13.95 6.52
N VAL A 77 2.42 13.77 6.72
CA VAL A 77 1.78 13.67 8.04
C VAL A 77 1.06 12.34 8.27
N ALA A 78 0.71 11.62 7.20
CA ALA A 78 0.18 10.26 7.28
C ALA A 78 0.49 9.49 6.01
N VAL A 79 0.58 8.17 6.14
CA VAL A 79 0.77 7.23 5.03
C VAL A 79 -0.11 5.99 5.23
N ALA A 80 -0.49 5.35 4.14
CA ALA A 80 -1.13 4.03 4.19
C ALA A 80 -0.69 3.17 3.00
N PRO A 81 -0.30 1.90 3.22
CA PRO A 81 -0.06 0.97 2.13
C PRO A 81 -1.40 0.64 1.46
N LEU A 82 -1.51 0.89 0.16
CA LEU A 82 -2.66 0.48 -0.64
C LEU A 82 -2.20 -0.26 -1.88
N PHE A 83 -3.03 -1.18 -2.34
CA PHE A 83 -2.83 -1.96 -3.55
C PHE A 83 -4.15 -2.00 -4.32
N VAL A 84 -4.10 -1.70 -5.62
CA VAL A 84 -5.24 -1.85 -6.52
C VAL A 84 -5.23 -3.27 -7.06
N LYS A 85 -6.32 -4.00 -6.85
CA LYS A 85 -6.51 -5.34 -7.39
C LYS A 85 -7.19 -5.25 -8.75
N SER A 86 -6.59 -5.81 -9.80
CA SER A 86 -7.10 -5.68 -11.18
C SER A 86 -7.92 -6.88 -11.67
N HIS A 87 -8.06 -7.93 -10.85
CA HIS A 87 -8.84 -9.13 -11.19
C HIS A 87 -9.31 -9.88 -9.94
N SER A 88 -10.31 -10.73 -10.10
CA SER A 88 -10.86 -11.58 -9.04
C SER A 88 -10.19 -12.96 -8.92
N GLN A 89 -9.03 -13.19 -9.55
CA GLN A 89 -8.31 -14.47 -9.37
C GLN A 89 -8.08 -14.71 -7.87
N GLY A 90 -8.46 -15.92 -7.41
CA GLY A 90 -8.47 -16.31 -6.00
C GLY A 90 -9.81 -16.11 -5.27
N GLU A 91 -10.74 -15.30 -5.78
CA GLU A 91 -12.08 -15.10 -5.17
C GLU A 91 -13.07 -16.19 -5.59
N TYR A 92 -12.87 -16.78 -6.76
CA TYR A 92 -13.71 -17.84 -7.34
C TYR A 92 -13.05 -19.21 -7.30
N ILE A 93 -12.10 -19.44 -6.38
CA ILE A 93 -11.38 -20.71 -6.30
C ILE A 93 -12.32 -21.91 -6.13
N PHE A 94 -13.47 -21.67 -5.49
CA PHE A 94 -14.53 -22.66 -5.26
C PHE A 94 -15.40 -22.92 -6.50
N ASP A 95 -15.42 -22.00 -7.47
CA ASP A 95 -16.24 -22.10 -8.68
C ASP A 95 -15.52 -22.89 -9.78
N HIS A 96 -14.19 -22.99 -9.72
CA HIS A 96 -13.41 -23.81 -10.65
C HIS A 96 -13.85 -25.27 -10.63
N GLY A 97 -14.20 -25.83 -9.47
CA GLY A 97 -14.71 -27.20 -9.37
C GLY A 97 -16.06 -27.39 -10.07
N TRP A 98 -16.91 -26.36 -10.08
CA TRP A 98 -18.20 -26.39 -10.78
C TRP A 98 -18.02 -26.25 -12.29
N ALA A 99 -17.13 -25.36 -12.73
CA ALA A 99 -16.78 -25.21 -14.15
C ALA A 99 -16.19 -26.49 -14.74
N ASP A 100 -15.22 -27.09 -14.04
CA ASP A 100 -14.59 -28.36 -14.44
C ASP A 100 -15.61 -29.51 -14.54
N ALA A 101 -16.61 -29.54 -13.65
CA ALA A 101 -17.65 -30.55 -13.67
C ALA A 101 -18.58 -30.40 -14.89
N LEU A 102 -18.92 -29.16 -15.27
CA LEU A 102 -19.72 -28.87 -16.48
C LEU A 102 -18.96 -29.21 -17.76
N GLU A 103 -17.67 -28.86 -17.86
CA GLU A 103 -16.86 -29.17 -19.05
C GLU A 103 -16.67 -30.68 -19.28
N ARG A 104 -16.80 -31.49 -18.23
CA ARG A 104 -16.69 -32.95 -18.28
C ARG A 104 -18.03 -33.68 -18.41
N ALA A 105 -19.15 -32.97 -18.43
CA ALA A 105 -20.51 -33.54 -18.54
C ALA A 105 -20.95 -33.67 -20.01
#